data_AF-A0AAW9SK99-F1
#
_entry.id   AF-A0AAW9SK99-F1
#
_cell.length_a   1.000
_cell.length_b   1.000
_cell.length_c   1.000
_cell.angle_alpha   90.00
_cell.angle_beta   90.00
_cell.angle_gamma   90.00
#
_symmetry.space_group_name_H-M   'P 1'
#
loop_
_entity.id
_entity.type
_entity.pdbx_description
1 polymer ?
#
loop_
_entity_poly.entity_id
_entity_poly.type
_entity_poly.pdbx_seq_one_letter_code
_entity_poly.pdbx_strand_id
1 'polypeptide(L)'
;MKVAVDGGRERMVLPLPMAQADLSPDGRTLAYVERKTVETPWRKGEMSDSTPDIWLYDLESGSHDKLTTYRGVDRSPAFAPDGQSLYWTTEMPQAGIEDPNAAPGTFNIWRGPLDGGAPEQVTSHDTLPVRFASVAEDGTLVYTWDTQLWRLDPGAQEPVPVPVNIRQGTLYTGEVFIDLAGQVSEAVASPDGSEIALIARGEVFVASPATGEVRRITDTPQAEHSVSYAPDGKRLLYAAERAGDWDIYETGFGEADTGFLTAVTLTERRVIDTQSDALQPAYAPDGQRIAYRDDRNAIRIFDPGAGTSTEILPDSASYFYTVDQFDFEWSPDGKHILTTTGFISTNTEIEMIETTGAHRRQNLSDSGFGDGGAGFSPDGSVVFWQSDRFSQRNLSSEAAMVDIMATWLTAEGYLARDLGEATAAEEGAEPDFDGVPYRTSRITGRPVLPILTRMTADNSGLLLVTLQITSGTIEAELIDLATGRYRDRSLPSPSRASSRSSRTRTPRRSS
;
A
#
# COMPACT_ATOMS: atom_id res chain seq x y z
N MET A 1 -12.06 -2.40 26.78
CA MET A 1 -13.00 -1.40 27.34
C MET A 1 -14.22 -2.14 27.88
N LYS A 2 -15.01 -1.56 28.79
CA LYS A 2 -16.29 -2.10 29.25
C LYS A 2 -17.44 -1.15 28.92
N VAL A 3 -18.61 -1.69 28.57
CA VAL A 3 -19.85 -0.95 28.32
C VAL A 3 -20.99 -1.66 29.04
N ALA A 4 -21.96 -0.92 29.55
CA ALA A 4 -23.14 -1.51 30.18
C ALA A 4 -24.03 -2.20 29.11
N VAL A 5 -24.73 -3.26 29.50
CA VAL A 5 -25.61 -4.02 28.59
C VAL A 5 -26.72 -3.14 28.01
N ASP A 6 -27.22 -2.20 28.80
CA ASP A 6 -28.24 -1.22 28.36
C ASP A 6 -27.66 -0.07 27.52
N GLY A 7 -26.37 -0.14 27.16
CA GLY A 7 -25.62 0.88 26.44
C GLY A 7 -25.02 1.96 27.34
N GLY A 8 -24.32 2.92 26.71
CA GLY A 8 -23.68 4.04 27.40
C GLY A 8 -22.22 4.22 27.00
N ARG A 9 -21.55 5.17 27.66
CA ARG A 9 -20.15 5.50 27.38
C ARG A 9 -19.24 4.36 27.81
N GLU A 10 -18.38 3.94 26.89
CA GLU A 10 -17.32 2.99 27.13
C GLU A 10 -16.35 3.48 28.21
N ARG A 11 -15.91 2.56 29.07
CA ARG A 11 -14.88 2.83 30.07
C ARG A 11 -13.65 1.99 29.77
N MET A 12 -12.49 2.63 29.81
CA MET A 12 -11.20 1.93 29.71
C MET A 12 -11.08 0.95 30.90
N VAL A 13 -10.65 -0.27 30.61
CA VAL A 13 -10.40 -1.33 31.61
C VAL A 13 -8.91 -1.40 31.90
N LEU A 14 -8.10 -1.51 30.84
CA LEU A 14 -6.65 -1.46 30.89
C LEU A 14 -6.13 -0.47 29.84
N PRO A 15 -5.11 0.36 30.17
CA PRO A 15 -4.42 1.21 29.21
C PRO A 15 -3.29 0.49 28.46
N LEU A 16 -3.03 -0.78 28.78
CA LEU A 16 -1.94 -1.57 28.20
C LEU A 16 -2.29 -2.06 26.79
N PRO A 17 -1.32 -2.11 25.86
CA PRO A 17 -1.51 -2.74 24.56
C PRO A 17 -1.61 -4.27 24.73
N MET A 18 -2.74 -4.84 24.27
CA MET A 18 -3.03 -6.27 24.34
C MET A 18 -3.38 -6.78 22.94
N ALA A 19 -2.93 -8.00 22.61
CA ALA A 19 -3.23 -8.62 21.32
C ALA A 19 -4.54 -9.42 21.34
N GLN A 20 -4.78 -10.16 22.42
CA GLN A 20 -5.94 -11.02 22.64
C GLN A 20 -6.28 -11.04 24.13
N ALA A 21 -7.54 -11.35 24.47
CA ALA A 21 -7.95 -11.53 25.86
C ALA A 21 -9.17 -12.43 25.96
N ASP A 22 -9.33 -13.06 27.12
CA ASP A 22 -10.51 -13.81 27.52
C ASP A 22 -10.88 -13.50 28.98
N LEU A 23 -12.16 -13.56 29.31
CA LEU A 23 -12.68 -13.22 30.64
C LEU A 23 -13.09 -14.51 31.37
N SER A 24 -12.70 -14.63 32.64
CA SER A 24 -13.05 -15.78 33.46
C SER A 24 -14.57 -15.95 33.56
N PRO A 25 -15.09 -17.18 33.75
CA PRO A 25 -16.53 -17.43 33.85
C PRO A 25 -17.26 -16.61 34.93
N ASP A 26 -16.56 -16.24 36.01
CA ASP A 26 -17.10 -15.39 37.08
C ASP A 26 -17.00 -13.87 36.80
N GLY A 27 -16.37 -13.49 35.68
CA GLY A 27 -16.21 -12.11 35.25
C GLY A 27 -15.20 -11.29 36.03
N ARG A 28 -14.32 -11.92 36.82
CA ARG A 28 -13.38 -11.24 37.73
C ARG A 28 -11.96 -11.15 37.22
N THR A 29 -11.51 -12.09 36.41
CA THR A 29 -10.13 -12.19 35.95
C THR A 29 -10.08 -12.12 34.43
N LEU A 30 -9.25 -11.24 33.89
CA LEU A 30 -8.98 -11.15 32.47
C LEU A 30 -7.64 -11.82 32.17
N ALA A 31 -7.63 -12.88 31.37
CA ALA A 31 -6.41 -13.40 30.78
C ALA A 31 -6.12 -12.61 29.51
N TYR A 32 -4.92 -12.07 29.34
CA TYR A 32 -4.56 -11.31 28.16
C TYR A 32 -3.16 -11.63 27.65
N VAL A 33 -2.99 -11.48 26.35
CA VAL A 33 -1.70 -11.59 25.65
C VAL A 33 -1.10 -10.19 25.58
N GLU A 34 0.05 -9.99 26.24
CA GLU A 34 0.73 -8.70 26.18
C GLU A 34 1.27 -8.43 24.77
N ARG A 35 1.27 -7.16 24.33
CA ARG A 35 1.85 -6.78 23.04
C ARG A 35 3.10 -5.93 23.23
N LYS A 36 4.27 -6.58 23.18
CA LYS A 36 5.59 -5.93 23.35
C LYS A 36 6.07 -5.19 22.09
N THR A 37 5.66 -5.64 20.91
CA THR A 37 6.10 -5.12 19.60
C THR A 37 4.97 -5.10 18.57
N VAL A 38 5.23 -4.44 17.44
CA VAL A 38 4.36 -4.41 16.25
C VAL A 38 4.73 -5.45 15.18
N GLU A 39 5.70 -6.34 15.47
CA GLU A 39 6.11 -7.45 14.60
C GLU A 39 4.97 -8.39 14.19
N THR A 40 5.22 -9.19 13.15
CA THR A 40 4.22 -10.11 12.60
C THR A 40 3.75 -11.16 13.61
N PRO A 41 2.45 -11.17 14.00
CA PRO A 41 1.92 -12.15 14.96
C PRO A 41 1.89 -13.59 14.40
N TRP A 42 2.26 -13.77 13.13
CA TRP A 42 2.18 -15.04 12.42
C TRP A 42 3.54 -15.72 12.24
N ARG A 43 4.63 -15.11 12.72
CA ARG A 43 5.96 -15.72 12.75
C ARG A 43 5.91 -17.03 13.52
N LYS A 44 6.57 -18.07 12.98
CA LYS A 44 6.74 -19.36 13.65
C LYS A 44 8.15 -19.42 14.23
N GLY A 45 8.30 -20.14 15.33
CA GLY A 45 9.58 -20.40 15.98
C GLY A 45 10.29 -19.14 16.46
N GLU A 46 9.55 -18.09 16.78
CA GLU A 46 10.16 -16.86 17.29
C GLU A 46 10.64 -17.10 18.73
N MET A 47 11.92 -16.81 18.96
CA MET A 47 12.56 -16.85 20.28
C MET A 47 13.28 -15.53 20.49
N SER A 48 12.56 -14.53 21.00
CA SER A 48 13.05 -13.17 21.20
C SER A 48 12.50 -12.62 22.52
N ASP A 49 13.03 -11.50 23.00
CA ASP A 49 12.46 -10.85 24.19
C ASP A 49 11.14 -10.10 23.86
N SER A 50 10.77 -10.09 22.58
CA SER A 50 9.54 -9.48 22.06
C SER A 50 8.38 -10.47 21.97
N THR A 51 8.61 -11.76 22.22
CA THR A 51 7.54 -12.77 22.22
C THR A 51 6.55 -12.48 23.35
N PRO A 52 5.24 -12.65 23.08
CA PRO A 52 4.23 -12.34 24.07
C PRO A 52 4.06 -13.48 25.07
N ASP A 53 3.85 -13.10 26.33
CA ASP A 53 3.42 -13.99 27.40
C ASP A 53 1.93 -13.74 27.72
N ILE A 54 1.33 -14.68 28.46
CA ILE A 54 -0.03 -14.53 28.98
C ILE A 54 0.01 -14.04 30.42
N TRP A 55 -0.81 -13.03 30.69
CA TRP A 55 -0.97 -12.41 32.01
C TRP A 55 -2.42 -12.52 32.47
N LEU A 56 -2.59 -12.64 33.78
CA LEU A 56 -3.87 -12.55 34.47
C LEU A 56 -4.02 -11.16 35.08
N TYR A 57 -5.17 -10.54 34.90
CA TYR A 57 -5.53 -9.25 35.48
C TYR A 57 -6.79 -9.39 36.33
N ASP A 58 -6.67 -9.12 37.62
CA ASP A 58 -7.80 -9.08 38.54
C ASP A 58 -8.53 -7.73 38.46
N LEU A 59 -9.81 -7.76 38.09
CA LEU A 59 -10.60 -6.56 37.81
C LEU A 59 -10.99 -5.77 39.08
N GLU A 60 -10.86 -6.37 40.26
CA GLU A 60 -11.24 -5.75 41.54
C GLU A 60 -10.06 -5.03 42.18
N SER A 61 -8.94 -5.73 42.36
CA SER A 61 -7.71 -5.22 42.94
C SER A 61 -6.84 -4.46 41.94
N GLY A 62 -6.97 -4.76 40.65
CA GLY A 62 -6.10 -4.23 39.61
C GLY A 62 -4.70 -4.85 39.57
N SER A 63 -4.50 -6.03 40.18
CA SER A 63 -3.22 -6.74 40.15
C SER A 63 -3.00 -7.48 38.82
N HIS A 64 -1.73 -7.62 38.46
CA HIS A 64 -1.28 -8.36 37.28
C HIS A 64 -0.36 -9.49 37.70
N ASP A 65 -0.63 -10.70 37.23
CA ASP A 65 0.17 -11.89 37.48
C ASP A 65 0.57 -12.53 36.16
N LYS A 66 1.87 -12.78 35.98
CA LYS A 66 2.39 -13.42 34.76
C LYS A 66 2.13 -14.93 34.85
N LEU A 67 1.37 -15.50 33.91
CA LEU A 67 1.01 -16.91 33.91
C LEU A 67 2.03 -17.78 33.19
N THR A 68 2.44 -17.37 31.99
CA THR A 68 3.38 -18.14 31.16
C THR A 68 4.78 -17.52 31.18
N THR A 69 5.80 -18.34 30.94
CA THR A 69 7.22 -17.91 31.03
C THR A 69 8.10 -18.50 29.93
N TYR A 70 7.51 -19.24 28.98
CA TYR A 70 8.24 -19.77 27.84
C TYR A 70 8.75 -18.61 26.97
N ARG A 71 10.00 -18.68 26.49
CA ARG A 71 10.58 -17.59 25.69
C ARG A 71 10.00 -17.52 24.27
N GLY A 72 9.31 -18.55 23.82
CA GLY A 72 8.57 -18.52 22.56
C GLY A 72 7.22 -17.83 22.69
N VAL A 73 6.35 -18.05 21.72
CA VAL A 73 5.07 -17.33 21.63
C VAL A 73 3.96 -18.09 22.34
N ASP A 74 3.34 -17.44 23.33
CA ASP A 74 2.10 -17.89 23.97
C ASP A 74 0.93 -16.98 23.56
N ARG A 75 -0.18 -17.57 23.11
CA ARG A 75 -1.34 -16.80 22.62
C ARG A 75 -2.65 -17.57 22.68
N SER A 76 -3.74 -16.92 22.29
CA SER A 76 -5.12 -17.44 22.30
C SER A 76 -5.51 -18.01 23.68
N PRO A 77 -5.40 -17.23 24.77
CA PRO A 77 -5.87 -17.66 26.08
C PRO A 77 -7.38 -17.94 26.02
N ALA A 78 -7.82 -19.03 26.63
CA ALA A 78 -9.21 -19.37 26.80
C ALA A 78 -9.43 -20.03 28.16
N PHE A 79 -10.27 -19.46 29.01
CA PHE A 79 -10.59 -20.05 30.30
C PHE A 79 -11.31 -21.39 30.14
N ALA A 80 -10.91 -22.36 30.95
CA ALA A 80 -11.71 -23.55 31.13
C ALA A 80 -13.02 -23.19 31.86
N PRO A 81 -14.12 -23.96 31.66
CA PRO A 81 -15.37 -23.72 32.36
C PRO A 81 -15.27 -23.83 33.90
N ASP A 82 -14.23 -24.52 34.39
CA ASP A 82 -13.94 -24.62 35.83
C ASP A 82 -13.50 -23.28 36.45
N GLY A 83 -13.07 -22.30 35.63
CA GLY A 83 -12.54 -21.02 36.09
C GLY A 83 -11.24 -21.12 36.90
N GLN A 84 -10.59 -22.29 36.91
CA GLN A 84 -9.35 -22.60 37.65
C GLN A 84 -8.20 -22.94 36.71
N SER A 85 -8.46 -23.20 35.43
CA SER A 85 -7.45 -23.50 34.41
C SER A 85 -7.60 -22.60 33.18
N LEU A 86 -6.48 -22.44 32.47
CA LEU A 86 -6.43 -21.74 31.19
C LEU A 86 -5.92 -22.69 30.10
N TYR A 87 -6.53 -22.62 28.92
CA TYR A 87 -6.00 -23.15 27.69
C TYR A 87 -5.27 -22.05 26.92
N TRP A 88 -4.18 -22.38 26.25
CA TRP A 88 -3.52 -21.48 25.31
C TRP A 88 -2.83 -22.24 24.20
N THR A 89 -2.54 -21.54 23.12
CA THR A 89 -1.70 -22.04 22.03
C THR A 89 -0.26 -21.60 22.23
N THR A 90 0.68 -22.54 22.15
CA THR A 90 2.12 -22.28 22.28
C THR A 90 2.95 -23.22 21.41
N GLU A 91 4.13 -22.76 21.01
CA GLU A 91 5.18 -23.58 20.37
C GLU A 91 6.08 -24.26 21.40
N MET A 92 5.80 -24.11 22.70
CA MET A 92 6.55 -24.75 23.78
C MET A 92 6.59 -26.28 23.59
N PRO A 93 7.79 -26.89 23.47
CA PRO A 93 7.91 -28.35 23.54
C PRO A 93 7.78 -28.82 24.99
N GLN A 94 7.67 -30.13 25.23
CA GLN A 94 7.63 -30.68 26.60
C GLN A 94 8.83 -30.26 27.47
N ALA A 95 10.03 -30.18 26.87
CA ALA A 95 11.23 -29.68 27.56
C ALA A 95 11.12 -28.20 27.97
N GLY A 96 10.23 -27.44 27.32
CA GLY A 96 9.97 -26.03 27.55
C GLY A 96 9.36 -25.71 28.91
N ILE A 97 8.79 -26.71 29.59
CA ILE A 97 8.28 -26.59 30.96
C ILE A 97 9.41 -26.29 31.95
N GLU A 98 10.59 -26.91 31.74
CA GLU A 98 11.75 -26.76 32.63
C GLU A 98 12.81 -25.81 32.05
N ASP A 99 12.93 -25.75 30.72
CA ASP A 99 13.82 -24.84 30.01
C ASP A 99 13.01 -23.86 29.16
N PRO A 100 12.80 -22.60 29.60
CA PRO A 100 12.05 -21.62 28.82
C PRO A 100 12.70 -21.30 27.47
N ASN A 101 13.96 -21.70 27.24
CA ASN A 101 14.68 -21.50 25.97
C ASN A 101 14.66 -22.73 25.06
N ALA A 102 13.94 -23.80 25.43
CA ALA A 102 13.83 -24.99 24.60
C ALA A 102 13.37 -24.63 23.18
N ALA A 103 14.00 -25.25 22.18
CA ALA A 103 13.72 -24.96 20.78
C ALA A 103 12.23 -25.16 20.46
N PRO A 104 11.57 -24.20 19.80
CA PRO A 104 10.12 -24.26 19.57
C PRO A 104 9.75 -25.41 18.65
N GLY A 105 8.61 -26.04 18.95
CA GLY A 105 7.94 -27.00 18.08
C GLY A 105 6.98 -26.31 17.11
N THR A 106 5.80 -26.90 16.90
CA THR A 106 4.67 -26.24 16.24
C THR A 106 3.61 -25.87 17.27
N PHE A 107 2.81 -24.86 16.98
CA PHE A 107 1.73 -24.44 17.88
C PHE A 107 0.76 -25.60 18.13
N ASN A 108 0.60 -25.91 19.41
CA ASN A 108 -0.43 -26.82 19.91
C ASN A 108 -1.13 -26.19 21.11
N ILE A 109 -2.24 -26.78 21.53
CA ILE A 109 -2.99 -26.31 22.68
C ILE A 109 -2.42 -26.98 23.93
N TRP A 110 -2.19 -26.16 24.95
CA TRP A 110 -1.75 -26.54 26.28
C TRP A 110 -2.78 -26.07 27.30
N ARG A 111 -2.83 -26.74 28.45
CA ARG A 111 -3.70 -26.40 29.57
C ARG A 111 -2.87 -26.34 30.85
N GLY A 112 -3.13 -25.34 31.69
CA GLY A 112 -2.42 -25.18 32.96
C GLY A 112 -3.29 -24.50 34.02
N PRO A 113 -2.95 -24.68 35.30
CA PRO A 113 -3.68 -24.08 36.42
C PRO A 113 -3.35 -22.59 36.56
N LEU A 114 -4.30 -21.78 37.05
CA LEU A 114 -4.13 -20.33 37.20
C LEU A 114 -3.22 -19.93 38.37
N ASP A 115 -3.10 -20.78 39.39
CA ASP A 115 -2.30 -20.54 40.61
C ASP A 115 -0.82 -20.96 40.46
N GLY A 116 -0.42 -21.38 39.27
CA GLY A 116 0.92 -21.84 38.95
C GLY A 116 1.08 -23.35 39.07
N GLY A 117 1.66 -23.96 38.05
CA GLY A 117 1.88 -25.40 37.97
C GLY A 117 2.36 -25.81 36.58
N ALA A 118 2.84 -27.05 36.46
CA ALA A 118 3.27 -27.57 35.16
C ALA A 118 2.05 -27.76 34.23
N PRO A 119 2.07 -27.19 33.02
CA PRO A 119 0.99 -27.39 32.07
C PRO A 119 1.07 -28.75 31.38
N GLU A 120 -0.05 -29.16 30.82
CA GLU A 120 -0.20 -30.39 30.03
C GLU A 120 -0.51 -30.04 28.57
N GLN A 121 0.08 -30.81 27.65
CA GLN A 121 -0.21 -30.69 26.23
C GLN A 121 -1.56 -31.37 25.92
N VAL A 122 -2.47 -30.64 25.26
CA VAL A 122 -3.84 -31.08 24.95
C VAL A 122 -3.95 -31.61 23.52
N THR A 123 -3.20 -31.02 22.58
CA THR A 123 -3.16 -31.47 21.17
C THR A 123 -1.73 -31.75 20.73
N SER A 124 -1.56 -32.66 19.77
CA SER A 124 -0.25 -33.12 19.28
C SER A 124 -0.13 -33.07 17.76
N HIS A 125 -0.73 -32.04 17.13
CA HIS A 125 -0.64 -31.84 15.68
C HIS A 125 0.81 -31.62 15.24
N ASP A 126 1.15 -32.16 14.08
CA ASP A 126 2.46 -31.98 13.46
C ASP A 126 2.46 -30.79 12.48
N THR A 127 3.67 -30.27 12.20
CA THR A 127 4.00 -29.36 11.08
C THR A 127 3.31 -27.98 11.04
N LEU A 128 1.98 -27.93 10.93
CA LEU A 128 1.19 -26.71 10.79
C LEU A 128 0.72 -26.20 12.16
N PRO A 129 0.60 -24.87 12.34
CA PRO A 129 0.29 -24.29 13.63
C PRO A 129 -1.20 -24.42 13.94
N VAL A 130 -1.53 -24.90 15.15
CA VAL A 130 -2.87 -24.69 15.73
C VAL A 130 -3.08 -23.21 16.01
N ARG A 131 -4.25 -22.68 15.67
CA ARG A 131 -4.61 -21.26 15.84
C ARG A 131 -6.05 -21.09 16.29
N PHE A 132 -6.34 -19.90 16.83
CA PHE A 132 -7.70 -19.44 17.18
C PHE A 132 -8.44 -20.40 18.11
N ALA A 133 -7.74 -20.95 19.11
CA ALA A 133 -8.34 -21.81 20.11
C ALA A 133 -9.38 -21.04 20.93
N SER A 134 -10.51 -21.69 21.18
CA SER A 134 -11.61 -21.21 22.01
C SER A 134 -12.26 -22.38 22.74
N VAL A 135 -12.85 -22.11 23.90
CA VAL A 135 -13.47 -23.12 24.76
C VAL A 135 -14.93 -22.73 25.01
N ALA A 136 -15.85 -23.66 24.81
CA ALA A 136 -17.27 -23.49 25.13
C ALA A 136 -17.54 -23.75 26.62
N GLU A 137 -18.69 -23.29 27.13
CA GLU A 137 -19.11 -23.50 28.52
C GLU A 137 -19.21 -24.97 28.93
N ASP A 138 -19.46 -25.87 27.98
CA ASP A 138 -19.48 -27.32 28.22
C ASP A 138 -18.09 -27.96 28.21
N GLY A 139 -17.04 -27.19 27.95
CA GLY A 139 -15.64 -27.61 27.88
C GLY A 139 -15.18 -28.03 26.48
N THR A 140 -16.04 -27.93 25.46
CA THR A 140 -15.67 -28.24 24.08
C THR A 140 -14.63 -27.23 23.58
N LEU A 141 -13.48 -27.74 23.12
CA LEU A 141 -12.41 -26.95 22.55
C LEU A 141 -12.55 -26.91 21.03
N VAL A 142 -12.52 -25.71 20.43
CA VAL A 142 -12.57 -25.51 18.97
C VAL A 142 -11.41 -24.64 18.53
N TYR A 143 -10.75 -25.04 17.45
CA TYR A 143 -9.57 -24.35 16.90
C TYR A 143 -9.42 -24.60 15.40
N THR A 144 -8.47 -23.92 14.77
CA THR A 144 -8.09 -24.18 13.37
C THR A 144 -6.76 -24.91 13.28
N TRP A 145 -6.69 -25.91 12.41
CA TRP A 145 -5.46 -26.57 11.99
C TRP A 145 -5.60 -27.00 10.53
N ASP A 146 -4.53 -26.87 9.75
CA ASP A 146 -4.50 -27.19 8.32
C ASP A 146 -5.70 -26.63 7.53
N THR A 147 -5.98 -25.33 7.71
CA THR A 147 -7.11 -24.61 7.06
C THR A 147 -8.52 -25.13 7.39
N GLN A 148 -8.65 -26.07 8.33
CA GLN A 148 -9.91 -26.66 8.76
C GLN A 148 -10.25 -26.28 10.20
N LEU A 149 -11.53 -26.40 10.54
CA LEU A 149 -12.01 -26.34 11.93
C LEU A 149 -11.90 -27.72 12.57
N TRP A 150 -11.38 -27.76 13.78
CA TRP A 150 -11.24 -28.95 14.60
C TRP A 150 -11.92 -28.76 15.93
N ARG A 151 -12.44 -29.86 16.48
CA ARG A 151 -13.14 -29.90 17.76
C ARG A 151 -12.57 -31.02 18.63
N LEU A 152 -12.34 -30.72 19.90
CA LEU A 152 -12.07 -31.73 20.93
C LEU A 152 -13.16 -31.64 21.99
N ASP A 153 -13.96 -32.70 22.08
CA ASP A 153 -15.04 -32.81 23.07
C ASP A 153 -14.44 -33.10 24.48
N PRO A 154 -15.09 -32.67 25.57
CA PRO A 154 -14.60 -32.93 26.93
C PRO A 154 -14.36 -34.43 27.19
N GLY A 155 -13.15 -34.77 27.62
CA GLY A 155 -12.76 -36.15 27.93
C GLY A 155 -12.45 -37.02 26.70
N ALA A 156 -12.57 -36.50 25.47
CA ALA A 156 -12.05 -37.16 24.29
C ALA A 156 -10.52 -37.13 24.28
N GLN A 157 -9.90 -38.17 23.71
CA GLN A 157 -8.44 -38.25 23.57
C GLN A 157 -7.94 -37.55 22.31
N GLU A 158 -8.73 -37.57 21.23
CA GLU A 158 -8.32 -37.10 19.92
C GLU A 158 -9.34 -36.11 19.36
N PRO A 159 -8.88 -35.03 18.71
CA PRO A 159 -9.76 -34.06 18.08
C PRO A 159 -10.31 -34.59 16.75
N VAL A 160 -11.46 -34.06 16.33
CA VAL A 160 -12.12 -34.42 15.07
C VAL A 160 -12.35 -33.18 14.19
N PRO A 161 -12.27 -33.30 12.86
CA PRO A 161 -12.58 -32.20 11.96
C PRO A 161 -14.08 -31.88 11.99
N VAL A 162 -14.42 -30.58 11.94
CA VAL A 162 -15.80 -30.09 11.87
C VAL A 162 -16.19 -29.92 10.39
N PRO A 163 -17.18 -30.67 9.88
CA PRO A 163 -17.57 -30.58 8.48
C PRO A 163 -18.26 -29.24 8.18
N VAL A 164 -17.60 -28.38 7.42
CA VAL A 164 -18.16 -27.11 6.94
C VAL A 164 -18.76 -27.29 5.55
N ASN A 165 -20.08 -27.14 5.44
CA ASN A 165 -20.79 -27.25 4.16
C ASN A 165 -21.24 -25.85 3.70
N ILE A 166 -20.49 -25.26 2.77
CA ILE A 166 -20.87 -23.98 2.15
C ILE A 166 -21.85 -24.27 1.01
N ARG A 167 -23.14 -24.03 1.23
CA ARG A 167 -24.15 -24.11 0.17
C ARG A 167 -24.03 -22.87 -0.71
N GLN A 168 -23.57 -23.01 -1.95
CA GLN A 168 -23.74 -21.96 -2.94
C GLN A 168 -25.23 -21.82 -3.25
N GLY A 169 -25.80 -20.66 -2.94
CA GLY A 169 -27.13 -20.29 -3.41
C GLY A 169 -27.11 -20.00 -4.91
N THR A 170 -28.28 -19.76 -5.49
CA THR A 170 -28.37 -19.22 -6.85
C THR A 170 -27.71 -17.85 -6.89
N LEU A 171 -26.52 -17.76 -7.51
CA LEU A 171 -25.91 -16.47 -7.82
C LEU A 171 -26.80 -15.74 -8.81
N TYR A 172 -26.99 -14.44 -8.62
CA TYR A 172 -27.67 -13.61 -9.62
C TYR A 172 -26.88 -13.68 -10.93
N THR A 173 -27.58 -13.89 -12.04
CA THR A 173 -27.02 -13.77 -13.38
C THR A 173 -27.35 -12.38 -13.91
N GLY A 174 -26.41 -11.75 -14.63
CA GLY A 174 -26.56 -10.42 -15.20
C GLY A 174 -25.56 -9.40 -14.67
N GLU A 175 -25.69 -8.16 -15.14
CA GLU A 175 -24.84 -7.04 -14.73
C GLU A 175 -25.34 -6.44 -13.42
N VAL A 176 -24.42 -6.19 -12.50
CA VAL A 176 -24.69 -5.52 -11.22
C VAL A 176 -23.80 -4.28 -11.14
N PHE A 177 -24.42 -3.12 -10.93
CA PHE A 177 -23.68 -1.90 -10.65
C PHE A 177 -23.19 -1.93 -9.20
N ILE A 178 -21.87 -1.87 -9.03
CA ILE A 178 -21.20 -1.84 -7.73
C ILE A 178 -20.51 -0.48 -7.61
N ASP A 179 -20.64 0.15 -6.45
CA ASP A 179 -19.87 1.34 -6.13
C ASP A 179 -18.45 0.92 -5.73
N LEU A 180 -17.49 1.20 -6.61
CA LEU A 180 -16.06 0.91 -6.41
C LEU A 180 -15.27 2.16 -6.03
N ALA A 181 -15.89 3.31 -5.76
CA ALA A 181 -15.18 4.57 -5.55
C ALA A 181 -14.18 4.49 -4.37
N GLY A 182 -14.51 3.73 -3.33
CA GLY A 182 -13.61 3.50 -2.18
C GLY A 182 -12.55 2.42 -2.39
N GLN A 183 -12.47 1.81 -3.58
CA GLN A 183 -11.57 0.70 -3.91
C GLN A 183 -10.69 0.99 -5.13
N VAL A 184 -10.68 2.23 -5.63
CA VAL A 184 -9.73 2.69 -6.63
C VAL A 184 -8.35 2.81 -5.99
N SER A 185 -7.37 2.12 -6.55
CA SER A 185 -5.97 2.16 -6.11
C SER A 185 -5.10 3.04 -7.01
N GLU A 186 -5.43 3.15 -8.29
CA GLU A 186 -4.66 3.92 -9.27
C GLU A 186 -5.57 4.68 -10.24
N ALA A 187 -5.05 5.79 -10.77
CA ALA A 187 -5.72 6.57 -11.80
C ALA A 187 -4.71 7.26 -12.73
N VAL A 188 -4.92 7.14 -14.04
CA VAL A 188 -4.12 7.81 -15.07
C VAL A 188 -5.04 8.42 -16.12
N ALA A 189 -4.79 9.68 -16.49
CA ALA A 189 -5.54 10.35 -17.54
C ALA A 189 -5.02 9.94 -18.92
N SER A 190 -5.91 9.87 -19.91
CA SER A 190 -5.52 9.80 -21.32
C SER A 190 -4.70 11.04 -21.71
N PRO A 191 -3.85 10.96 -22.76
CA PRO A 191 -3.04 12.10 -23.20
C PRO A 191 -3.84 13.37 -23.52
N ASP A 192 -5.07 13.21 -24.03
CA ASP A 192 -6.00 14.31 -24.33
C ASP A 192 -6.90 14.71 -23.15
N GLY A 193 -6.83 13.98 -22.03
CA GLY A 193 -7.62 14.18 -20.82
C GLY A 193 -9.12 13.85 -20.96
N SER A 194 -9.55 13.24 -22.05
CA SER A 194 -10.96 12.90 -22.30
C SER A 194 -11.43 11.66 -21.53
N GLU A 195 -10.50 10.80 -21.13
CA GLU A 195 -10.73 9.55 -20.40
C GLU A 195 -9.74 9.42 -19.22
N ILE A 196 -10.11 8.63 -18.21
CA ILE A 196 -9.26 8.26 -17.07
C ILE A 196 -9.30 6.75 -16.95
N ALA A 197 -8.15 6.08 -17.04
CA ALA A 197 -8.02 4.68 -16.67
C ALA A 197 -7.81 4.55 -15.16
N LEU A 198 -8.40 3.53 -14.56
CA LEU A 198 -8.46 3.28 -13.12
C LEU A 198 -8.13 1.82 -12.85
N ILE A 199 -7.40 1.55 -11.76
CA ILE A 199 -7.39 0.21 -11.16
C ILE A 199 -8.35 0.21 -9.98
N ALA A 200 -9.33 -0.71 -10.00
CA ALA A 200 -10.23 -0.92 -8.88
C ALA A 200 -10.40 -2.42 -8.62
N ARG A 201 -10.12 -2.86 -7.38
CA ARG A 201 -10.08 -4.29 -6.99
C ARG A 201 -9.17 -5.17 -7.86
N GLY A 202 -8.11 -4.58 -8.44
CA GLY A 202 -7.21 -5.30 -9.34
C GLY A 202 -7.76 -5.47 -10.76
N GLU A 203 -8.64 -4.58 -11.22
CA GLU A 203 -9.13 -4.59 -12.60
C GLU A 203 -9.04 -3.20 -13.24
N VAL A 204 -8.85 -3.17 -14.55
CA VAL A 204 -8.77 -1.95 -15.33
C VAL A 204 -10.17 -1.48 -15.72
N PHE A 205 -10.49 -0.25 -15.36
CA PHE A 205 -11.66 0.48 -15.82
C PHE A 205 -11.23 1.73 -16.58
N VAL A 206 -12.05 2.20 -17.51
CA VAL A 206 -11.92 3.54 -18.10
C VAL A 206 -13.20 4.31 -17.81
N ALA A 207 -13.04 5.57 -17.41
CA ALA A 207 -14.13 6.46 -17.08
C ALA A 207 -14.01 7.81 -17.81
N SER A 208 -15.14 8.41 -18.16
CA SER A 208 -15.18 9.79 -18.66
C SER A 208 -15.34 10.76 -17.48
N PRO A 209 -14.39 11.69 -17.28
CA PRO A 209 -14.57 12.74 -16.27
C PRO A 209 -15.71 13.70 -16.62
N ALA A 210 -16.10 13.81 -17.90
CA ALA A 210 -17.14 14.73 -18.35
C ALA A 210 -18.56 14.17 -18.17
N THR A 211 -18.76 12.88 -18.42
CA THR A 211 -20.10 12.25 -18.37
C THR A 211 -20.31 11.34 -17.16
N GLY A 212 -19.22 10.88 -16.52
CA GLY A 212 -19.27 9.85 -15.48
C GLY A 212 -19.53 8.45 -16.02
N GLU A 213 -19.52 8.25 -17.34
CA GLU A 213 -19.60 6.93 -17.96
C GLU A 213 -18.36 6.10 -17.61
N VAL A 214 -18.56 4.81 -17.33
CA VAL A 214 -17.49 3.89 -16.94
C VAL A 214 -17.63 2.60 -17.73
N ARG A 215 -16.50 2.09 -18.23
CA ARG A 215 -16.38 0.78 -18.89
C ARG A 215 -15.31 -0.04 -18.20
N ARG A 216 -15.61 -1.30 -17.94
CA ARG A 216 -14.63 -2.31 -17.52
C ARG A 216 -13.82 -2.79 -18.72
N ILE A 217 -12.50 -2.76 -18.62
CA ILE A 217 -11.56 -3.12 -19.69
C ILE A 217 -11.09 -4.56 -19.54
N THR A 218 -10.77 -4.99 -18.33
CA THR A 218 -10.36 -6.37 -18.01
C THR A 218 -11.44 -7.11 -17.20
N ASP A 219 -11.58 -8.41 -17.45
CA ASP A 219 -12.47 -9.30 -16.70
C ASP A 219 -11.74 -10.62 -16.40
N THR A 220 -10.86 -10.56 -15.40
CA THR A 220 -9.92 -11.62 -15.07
C THR A 220 -10.00 -11.95 -13.58
N PRO A 221 -9.70 -13.20 -13.19
CA PRO A 221 -9.60 -13.56 -11.77
C PRO A 221 -8.29 -13.10 -11.11
N GLN A 222 -7.30 -12.70 -11.89
CA GLN A 222 -6.00 -12.19 -11.45
C GLN A 222 -6.04 -10.66 -11.29
N ALA A 223 -5.08 -10.10 -10.54
CA ALA A 223 -4.98 -8.66 -10.36
C ALA A 223 -4.20 -8.00 -11.50
N GLU A 224 -4.74 -6.91 -12.02
CA GLU A 224 -4.04 -5.89 -12.80
C GLU A 224 -3.53 -4.74 -11.91
N HIS A 225 -2.40 -4.16 -12.32
CA HIS A 225 -1.70 -3.11 -11.60
C HIS A 225 -0.92 -2.20 -12.58
N SER A 226 -0.49 -1.02 -12.13
CA SER A 226 0.43 -0.12 -12.84
C SER A 226 -0.06 0.27 -14.24
N VAL A 227 -1.27 0.80 -14.33
CA VAL A 227 -1.89 1.16 -15.62
C VAL A 227 -1.29 2.44 -16.20
N SER A 228 -1.01 2.45 -17.51
CA SER A 228 -0.55 3.63 -18.25
C SER A 228 -1.10 3.69 -19.68
N TYR A 229 -1.23 4.90 -20.23
CA TYR A 229 -1.62 5.09 -21.63
C TYR A 229 -0.41 5.13 -22.55
N ALA A 230 -0.58 4.62 -23.77
CA ALA A 230 0.29 4.97 -24.87
C ALA A 230 0.11 6.45 -25.27
N PRO A 231 1.12 7.11 -25.88
CA PRO A 231 1.05 8.51 -26.28
C PRO A 231 -0.08 8.82 -27.28
N ASP A 232 -0.51 7.81 -28.04
CA ASP A 232 -1.63 7.91 -28.99
C ASP A 232 -3.02 7.87 -28.32
N GLY A 233 -3.09 7.53 -27.03
CA GLY A 233 -4.33 7.36 -26.27
C GLY A 233 -5.17 6.14 -26.65
N LYS A 234 -4.72 5.30 -27.59
CA LYS A 234 -5.48 4.16 -28.12
C LYS A 234 -5.15 2.83 -27.47
N ARG A 235 -4.12 2.80 -26.62
CA ARG A 235 -3.57 1.60 -26.01
C ARG A 235 -3.28 1.86 -24.53
N LEU A 236 -3.53 0.85 -23.71
CA LEU A 236 -3.25 0.82 -22.27
C LEU A 236 -2.22 -0.29 -22.01
N LEU A 237 -1.14 0.05 -21.30
CA LEU A 237 -0.26 -0.93 -20.68
C LEU A 237 -0.68 -1.13 -19.22
N TYR A 238 -0.50 -2.35 -18.72
CA TYR A 238 -0.64 -2.68 -17.30
C TYR A 238 0.13 -3.95 -16.99
N ALA A 239 0.53 -4.12 -15.74
CA ALA A 239 1.05 -5.37 -15.24
C ALA A 239 -0.10 -6.29 -14.79
N ALA A 240 0.02 -7.59 -15.00
CA ALA A 240 -0.95 -8.56 -14.47
C ALA A 240 -0.24 -9.84 -13.97
N GLU A 241 -0.66 -10.34 -12.81
CA GLU A 241 -0.11 -11.57 -12.23
C GLU A 241 -0.74 -12.80 -12.88
N ARG A 242 -0.24 -13.23 -14.03
CA ARG A 242 -0.78 -14.38 -14.78
C ARG A 242 0.34 -15.39 -14.97
N ALA A 243 0.01 -16.68 -14.92
CA ALA A 243 0.99 -17.78 -15.02
C ALA A 243 2.05 -17.89 -13.90
N GLY A 244 1.97 -17.07 -12.84
CA GLY A 244 2.77 -17.21 -11.61
C GLY A 244 3.76 -16.07 -11.37
N ASP A 245 3.80 -15.10 -12.28
CA ASP A 245 4.65 -13.91 -12.28
C ASP A 245 3.87 -12.69 -12.82
N TRP A 246 4.40 -11.50 -12.55
CA TRP A 246 3.86 -10.25 -13.09
C TRP A 246 4.45 -9.97 -14.47
N ASP A 247 3.57 -9.81 -15.47
CA ASP A 247 3.95 -9.47 -16.84
C ASP A 247 3.23 -8.24 -17.36
N ILE A 248 3.75 -7.65 -18.44
CA ILE A 248 3.11 -6.49 -19.08
C ILE A 248 2.18 -6.93 -20.19
N TYR A 249 0.93 -6.53 -20.05
CA TYR A 249 -0.12 -6.68 -21.05
C TYR A 249 -0.46 -5.32 -21.67
N GLU A 250 -0.91 -5.36 -22.92
CA GLU A 250 -1.45 -4.21 -23.63
C GLU A 250 -2.88 -4.51 -24.06
N THR A 251 -3.81 -3.62 -23.75
CA THR A 251 -5.16 -3.61 -24.33
C THR A 251 -5.35 -2.35 -25.17
N GLY A 252 -5.86 -2.51 -26.39
CA GLY A 252 -6.15 -1.37 -27.27
C GLY A 252 -7.37 -1.58 -28.15
N PHE A 253 -7.72 -0.54 -28.91
CA PHE A 253 -8.82 -0.54 -29.88
C PHE A 253 -8.34 -0.19 -31.30
N GLY A 254 -9.19 -0.42 -32.29
CA GLY A 254 -8.85 -0.22 -33.70
C GLY A 254 -8.91 1.24 -34.15
N GLU A 255 -8.29 1.56 -35.29
CA GLU A 255 -8.18 2.93 -35.82
C GLU A 255 -9.51 3.69 -36.00
N ALA A 256 -10.61 2.97 -36.21
CA ALA A 256 -11.93 3.56 -36.43
C ALA A 256 -12.61 4.05 -35.14
N ASP A 257 -12.17 3.56 -33.98
CA ASP A 257 -12.72 3.93 -32.68
C ASP A 257 -11.99 5.17 -32.12
N THR A 258 -12.69 5.96 -31.30
CA THR A 258 -12.20 7.26 -30.80
C THR A 258 -11.81 7.25 -29.32
N GLY A 259 -12.05 6.15 -28.59
CA GLY A 259 -11.78 6.05 -27.16
C GLY A 259 -12.26 4.72 -26.59
N PHE A 260 -11.74 4.33 -25.43
CA PHE A 260 -12.05 3.04 -24.80
C PHE A 260 -13.53 2.92 -24.44
N LEU A 261 -14.22 4.01 -24.10
CA LEU A 261 -15.65 3.97 -23.78
C LEU A 261 -16.52 3.63 -25.00
N THR A 262 -16.10 4.06 -26.18
CA THR A 262 -16.89 3.93 -27.43
C THR A 262 -16.47 2.75 -28.31
N ALA A 263 -15.30 2.17 -28.06
CA ALA A 263 -14.73 1.14 -28.92
C ALA A 263 -15.61 -0.11 -29.02
N VAL A 264 -15.84 -0.60 -30.25
CA VAL A 264 -16.68 -1.80 -30.45
C VAL A 264 -15.97 -3.07 -29.95
N THR A 265 -14.65 -3.14 -30.12
CA THR A 265 -13.85 -4.31 -29.73
C THR A 265 -12.53 -3.85 -29.11
N LEU A 266 -12.13 -4.55 -28.05
CA LEU A 266 -10.84 -4.40 -27.40
C LEU A 266 -10.00 -5.64 -27.70
N THR A 267 -8.71 -5.44 -27.93
CA THR A 267 -7.76 -6.54 -28.15
C THR A 267 -6.67 -6.46 -27.09
N GLU A 268 -6.49 -7.55 -26.35
CA GLU A 268 -5.42 -7.71 -25.37
C GLU A 268 -4.29 -8.59 -25.94
N ARG A 269 -3.05 -8.27 -25.59
CA ARG A 269 -1.88 -9.13 -25.82
C ARG A 269 -0.86 -8.99 -24.68
N ARG A 270 -0.12 -10.06 -24.39
CA ARG A 270 1.10 -10.00 -23.56
C ARG A 270 2.21 -9.36 -24.40
N VAL A 271 2.88 -8.33 -23.88
CA VAL A 271 3.92 -7.57 -24.59
C VAL A 271 5.30 -7.83 -24.02
N ILE A 272 5.43 -7.91 -22.70
CA ILE A 272 6.70 -8.22 -22.02
C ILE A 272 6.47 -9.45 -21.15
N ASP A 273 7.34 -10.44 -21.32
CA ASP A 273 7.36 -11.73 -20.66
C ASP A 273 8.76 -11.92 -20.06
N THR A 274 8.86 -11.81 -18.74
CA THR A 274 10.12 -11.94 -18.01
C THR A 274 10.09 -13.15 -17.09
N GLN A 275 11.25 -13.66 -16.68
CA GLN A 275 11.31 -14.72 -15.64
C GLN A 275 11.19 -14.15 -14.21
N SER A 276 10.99 -12.84 -14.11
CA SER A 276 10.91 -12.01 -12.92
C SER A 276 9.71 -11.08 -13.05
N ASP A 277 9.31 -10.42 -11.97
CA ASP A 277 8.13 -9.55 -11.97
C ASP A 277 8.39 -8.25 -12.76
N ALA A 278 7.65 -8.04 -13.86
CA ALA A 278 7.61 -6.80 -14.63
C ALA A 278 6.43 -5.91 -14.19
N LEU A 279 6.73 -4.67 -13.81
CA LEU A 279 5.79 -3.71 -13.24
C LEU A 279 5.99 -2.31 -13.84
N GLN A 280 5.07 -1.38 -13.56
CA GLN A 280 5.18 0.03 -13.96
C GLN A 280 5.55 0.27 -15.44
N PRO A 281 4.82 -0.35 -16.40
CA PRO A 281 5.12 -0.15 -17.80
C PRO A 281 4.74 1.27 -18.25
N ALA A 282 5.59 1.91 -19.05
CA ALA A 282 5.28 3.19 -19.68
C ALA A 282 5.93 3.30 -21.06
N TYR A 283 5.13 3.69 -22.04
CA TYR A 283 5.63 4.03 -23.37
C TYR A 283 6.51 5.28 -23.31
N ALA A 284 7.61 5.26 -24.06
CA ALA A 284 8.34 6.47 -24.41
C ALA A 284 7.41 7.42 -25.20
N PRO A 285 7.64 8.75 -25.19
CA PRO A 285 6.82 9.71 -25.93
C PRO A 285 6.71 9.43 -27.43
N ASP A 286 7.72 8.77 -28.02
CA ASP A 286 7.74 8.31 -29.41
C ASP A 286 6.78 7.14 -29.70
N GLY A 287 6.28 6.46 -28.66
CA GLY A 287 5.40 5.28 -28.75
C GLY A 287 6.09 4.01 -29.23
N GLN A 288 7.42 4.03 -29.41
CA GLN A 288 8.22 2.94 -29.98
C GLN A 288 8.92 2.09 -28.94
N ARG A 289 9.21 2.62 -27.75
CA ARG A 289 9.90 1.91 -26.67
C ARG A 289 9.03 1.87 -25.41
N ILE A 290 9.24 0.87 -24.56
CA ILE A 290 8.53 0.72 -23.29
C ILE A 290 9.56 0.62 -22.18
N ALA A 291 9.51 1.51 -21.18
CA ALA A 291 10.25 1.32 -19.94
C ALA A 291 9.38 0.54 -18.97
N TYR A 292 10.00 -0.28 -18.14
CA TYR A 292 9.33 -1.03 -17.08
C TYR A 292 10.30 -1.29 -15.93
N ARG A 293 9.74 -1.46 -14.73
CA ARG A 293 10.47 -1.99 -13.58
C ARG A 293 10.53 -3.50 -13.65
N ASP A 294 11.69 -4.06 -13.36
CA ASP A 294 11.91 -5.50 -13.35
C ASP A 294 12.48 -5.93 -11.99
N ASP A 295 11.85 -6.93 -11.40
CA ASP A 295 12.09 -7.40 -10.03
C ASP A 295 12.11 -6.24 -9.01
N ARG A 296 11.15 -5.32 -9.14
CA ARG A 296 10.90 -4.14 -8.29
C ARG A 296 11.94 -3.02 -8.32
N ASN A 297 13.22 -3.28 -8.60
CA ASN A 297 14.26 -2.22 -8.50
C ASN A 297 14.90 -1.85 -9.84
N ALA A 298 15.17 -2.82 -10.72
CA ALA A 298 15.83 -2.54 -12.00
C ALA A 298 14.89 -1.79 -12.95
N ILE A 299 15.43 -0.94 -13.81
CA ILE A 299 14.68 -0.32 -14.92
C ILE A 299 15.24 -0.83 -16.23
N ARG A 300 14.34 -1.33 -17.07
CA ARG A 300 14.64 -1.86 -18.41
C ARG A 300 13.81 -1.11 -19.46
N ILE A 301 14.40 -0.98 -20.65
CA ILE A 301 13.71 -0.47 -21.84
C ILE A 301 13.57 -1.63 -22.82
N PHE A 302 12.33 -2.00 -23.11
CA PHE A 302 11.93 -2.96 -24.12
C PHE A 302 11.74 -2.26 -25.48
N ASP A 303 12.35 -2.83 -26.51
CA ASP A 303 12.11 -2.50 -27.92
C ASP A 303 11.16 -3.58 -28.50
N PRO A 304 9.88 -3.26 -28.75
CA PRO A 304 8.92 -4.19 -29.34
C PRO A 304 9.26 -4.64 -30.77
N GLY A 305 10.03 -3.85 -31.52
CA GLY A 305 10.47 -4.19 -32.87
C GLY A 305 11.61 -5.22 -32.87
N ALA A 306 12.51 -5.11 -31.89
CA ALA A 306 13.60 -6.07 -31.69
C ALA A 306 13.20 -7.28 -30.82
N GLY A 307 12.18 -7.12 -29.96
CA GLY A 307 11.76 -8.13 -28.99
C GLY A 307 12.76 -8.32 -27.85
N THR A 308 13.52 -7.27 -27.48
CA THR A 308 14.59 -7.34 -26.49
C THR A 308 14.53 -6.20 -25.49
N SER A 309 14.89 -6.48 -24.23
CA SER A 309 15.03 -5.49 -23.17
C SER A 309 16.49 -5.13 -22.90
N THR A 310 16.75 -3.84 -22.69
CA THR A 310 18.06 -3.32 -22.25
C THR A 310 17.95 -2.76 -20.84
N GLU A 311 18.86 -3.14 -19.95
CA GLU A 311 18.95 -2.57 -18.61
C GLU A 311 19.58 -1.18 -18.63
N ILE A 312 18.92 -0.22 -18.00
CA ILE A 312 19.40 1.17 -17.87
C ILE A 312 19.66 1.56 -16.40
N LEU A 313 19.04 0.84 -15.45
CA LEU A 313 19.30 0.95 -14.02
C LEU A 313 19.40 -0.46 -13.41
N PRO A 314 20.52 -0.83 -12.77
CA PRO A 314 20.66 -2.14 -12.15
C PRO A 314 19.86 -2.23 -10.85
N ASP A 315 19.44 -3.45 -10.49
CA ASP A 315 18.74 -3.77 -9.24
C ASP A 315 19.46 -3.22 -8.00
N SER A 316 20.79 -3.28 -7.97
CA SER A 316 21.60 -2.78 -6.84
C SER A 316 21.58 -1.26 -6.63
N ALA A 317 21.02 -0.49 -7.56
CA ALA A 317 20.93 0.96 -7.44
C ALA A 317 19.85 1.41 -6.44
N SER A 318 19.00 0.49 -6.00
CA SER A 318 17.79 0.80 -5.25
C SER A 318 17.35 -0.39 -4.40
N TYR A 319 16.71 -0.15 -3.26
CA TYR A 319 16.09 -1.23 -2.49
C TYR A 319 14.82 -0.74 -1.80
N PHE A 320 13.71 -1.37 -2.14
CA PHE A 320 12.39 -0.94 -1.73
C PHE A 320 11.56 -2.08 -1.12
N TYR A 321 10.75 -1.74 -0.12
CA TYR A 321 9.96 -2.69 0.66
C TYR A 321 8.61 -3.00 0.01
N THR A 322 8.11 -2.13 -0.87
CA THR A 322 6.81 -2.28 -1.54
C THR A 322 6.92 -2.02 -3.04
N VAL A 323 5.99 -2.57 -3.83
CA VAL A 323 5.99 -2.52 -5.30
C VAL A 323 5.78 -1.11 -5.88
N ASP A 324 5.11 -0.21 -5.16
CA ASP A 324 4.73 1.14 -5.66
C ASP A 324 5.53 2.26 -5.01
N GLN A 325 6.72 1.93 -4.50
CA GLN A 325 7.44 2.86 -3.63
C GLN A 325 8.08 4.03 -4.41
N PHE A 326 8.43 3.82 -5.70
CA PHE A 326 9.00 4.86 -6.54
C PHE A 326 8.57 4.74 -7.99
N ASP A 327 8.06 5.84 -8.51
CA ASP A 327 7.74 5.99 -9.93
C ASP A 327 9.00 6.36 -10.73
N PHE A 328 8.92 6.17 -12.04
CA PHE A 328 9.83 6.79 -13.00
C PHE A 328 9.02 7.55 -14.05
N GLU A 329 9.65 8.53 -14.70
CA GLU A 329 9.03 9.30 -15.77
C GLU A 329 9.98 9.41 -16.97
N TRP A 330 9.44 9.28 -18.18
CA TRP A 330 10.16 9.62 -19.40
C TRP A 330 10.27 11.14 -19.53
N SER A 331 11.44 11.65 -19.92
CA SER A 331 11.53 13.04 -20.37
C SER A 331 10.61 13.25 -21.59
N PRO A 332 10.03 14.45 -21.79
CA PRO A 332 9.12 14.70 -22.92
C PRO A 332 9.72 14.44 -24.30
N ASP A 333 11.04 14.54 -24.44
CA ASP A 333 11.78 14.22 -25.66
C ASP A 333 12.16 12.72 -25.81
N GLY A 334 11.87 11.91 -24.80
CA GLY A 334 12.15 10.47 -24.76
C GLY A 334 13.63 10.10 -24.65
N LYS A 335 14.52 11.06 -24.35
CA LYS A 335 15.96 10.82 -24.24
C LYS A 335 16.41 10.39 -22.84
N HIS A 336 15.64 10.70 -21.80
CA HIS A 336 15.99 10.43 -20.41
C HIS A 336 14.86 9.74 -19.64
N ILE A 337 15.24 9.01 -18.58
CA ILE A 337 14.35 8.56 -17.50
C ILE A 337 14.71 9.32 -16.23
N LEU A 338 13.72 9.85 -15.53
CA LEU A 338 13.82 10.39 -14.19
C LEU A 338 13.33 9.35 -13.19
N THR A 339 14.10 9.05 -12.15
CA THR A 339 13.73 8.08 -11.12
C THR A 339 14.36 8.44 -9.78
N THR A 340 13.86 7.84 -8.72
CA THR A 340 14.52 7.85 -7.40
C THR A 340 15.44 6.63 -7.26
N THR A 341 16.61 6.82 -6.67
CA THR A 341 17.59 5.78 -6.33
C THR A 341 17.94 5.80 -4.83
N GLY A 342 18.65 4.77 -4.34
CA GLY A 342 19.05 4.66 -2.94
C GLY A 342 18.16 3.72 -2.10
N PHE A 343 18.26 3.83 -0.77
CA PHE A 343 17.60 2.91 0.18
C PHE A 343 16.76 3.73 1.14
N ILE A 344 15.49 3.37 1.35
CA ILE A 344 14.60 4.12 2.27
C ILE A 344 15.07 4.10 3.73
N SER A 345 15.86 3.11 4.13
CA SER A 345 16.51 3.09 5.45
C SER A 345 17.66 4.11 5.57
N THR A 346 18.00 4.76 4.47
CA THR A 346 19.00 5.82 4.35
C THR A 346 18.40 6.96 3.53
N ASN A 347 19.24 7.71 2.80
CA ASN A 347 18.79 8.74 1.89
C ASN A 347 18.47 8.15 0.51
N THR A 348 17.54 8.82 -0.17
CA THR A 348 17.16 8.55 -1.55
C THR A 348 17.46 9.78 -2.38
N GLU A 349 17.86 9.58 -3.63
CA GLU A 349 18.33 10.65 -4.52
C GLU A 349 17.52 10.64 -5.83
N ILE A 350 17.38 11.80 -6.46
CA ILE A 350 16.74 11.93 -7.77
C ILE A 350 17.80 11.84 -8.86
N GLU A 351 17.65 10.87 -9.75
CA GLU A 351 18.58 10.65 -10.84
C GLU A 351 17.89 10.72 -12.21
N MET A 352 18.64 11.27 -13.17
CA MET A 352 18.31 11.26 -14.58
C MET A 352 19.24 10.30 -15.33
N ILE A 353 18.68 9.46 -16.20
CA ILE A 353 19.38 8.37 -16.88
C ILE A 353 19.20 8.48 -18.39
N GLU A 354 20.28 8.47 -19.16
CA GLU A 354 20.22 8.41 -20.62
C GLU A 354 19.54 7.10 -21.11
N THR A 355 18.53 7.21 -21.96
CA THR A 355 17.75 6.06 -22.46
C THR A 355 18.44 5.30 -23.59
N THR A 356 19.48 5.88 -24.19
CA THR A 356 20.25 5.30 -25.29
C THR A 356 21.74 5.47 -25.05
N GLY A 357 22.57 4.67 -25.72
CA GLY A 357 24.01 4.80 -25.64
C GLY A 357 24.59 4.22 -24.36
N ALA A 358 25.30 5.05 -23.58
CA ALA A 358 26.08 4.58 -22.43
C ALA A 358 25.27 4.51 -21.11
N HIS A 359 23.99 4.91 -21.13
CA HIS A 359 23.12 4.94 -19.96
C HIS A 359 23.73 5.71 -18.77
N ARG A 360 24.29 6.89 -19.07
CA ARG A 360 24.90 7.73 -18.01
C ARG A 360 23.82 8.18 -17.04
N ARG A 361 24.17 8.14 -15.75
CA ARG A 361 23.33 8.53 -14.63
C ARG A 361 23.83 9.84 -14.06
N GLN A 362 22.92 10.78 -13.82
CA GLN A 362 23.20 12.10 -13.26
C GLN A 362 22.35 12.31 -12.01
N ASN A 363 22.98 12.53 -10.86
CA ASN A 363 22.28 12.88 -9.62
C ASN A 363 21.91 14.37 -9.64
N LEU A 364 20.62 14.67 -9.52
CA LEU A 364 20.07 16.03 -9.54
C LEU A 364 19.89 16.62 -8.14
N SER A 365 19.65 15.80 -7.14
CA SER A 365 19.41 16.25 -5.77
C SER A 365 20.71 16.48 -5.00
N ASP A 366 21.63 15.50 -5.06
CA ASP A 366 22.93 15.43 -4.36
C ASP A 366 22.90 16.11 -2.98
N SER A 367 21.88 15.77 -2.19
CA SER A 367 21.46 16.59 -1.05
C SER A 367 21.90 16.02 0.29
N GLY A 368 22.08 14.69 0.37
CA GLY A 368 22.27 13.98 1.63
C GLY A 368 21.02 13.94 2.51
N PHE A 369 19.85 14.13 1.90
CA PHE A 369 18.52 14.06 2.52
C PHE A 369 17.64 13.08 1.75
N GLY A 370 16.44 12.78 2.26
CA GLY A 370 15.49 11.92 1.57
C GLY A 370 14.77 12.71 0.47
N ASP A 371 15.00 12.31 -0.78
CA ASP A 371 14.37 12.90 -1.96
C ASP A 371 13.47 11.89 -2.70
N GLY A 372 12.32 12.33 -3.23
CA GLY A 372 11.36 11.46 -3.92
C GLY A 372 10.27 12.21 -4.69
N GLY A 373 9.35 11.49 -5.33
CA GLY A 373 8.17 12.07 -5.99
C GLY A 373 8.53 13.13 -7.05
N ALA A 374 9.53 12.81 -7.89
CA ALA A 374 10.04 13.72 -8.88
C ALA A 374 9.21 13.72 -10.16
N GLY A 375 9.23 14.83 -10.91
CA GLY A 375 8.58 14.91 -12.21
C GLY A 375 9.14 16.02 -13.11
N PHE A 376 8.83 15.91 -14.41
CA PHE A 376 9.23 16.89 -15.42
C PHE A 376 8.21 18.02 -15.59
N SER A 377 8.69 19.18 -16.01
CA SER A 377 7.85 20.15 -16.73
C SER A 377 7.42 19.58 -18.09
N PRO A 378 6.24 19.96 -18.62
CA PRO A 378 5.78 19.56 -19.95
C PRO A 378 6.79 19.70 -21.10
N ASP A 379 7.69 20.68 -21.04
CA ASP A 379 8.75 20.88 -22.04
C ASP A 379 10.08 20.19 -21.68
N GLY A 380 10.17 19.56 -20.52
CA GLY A 380 11.36 18.89 -20.01
C GLY A 380 12.44 19.81 -19.47
N SER A 381 12.24 21.12 -19.44
CA SER A 381 13.25 22.10 -19.02
C SER A 381 13.49 22.17 -17.51
N VAL A 382 12.53 21.70 -16.70
CA VAL A 382 12.59 21.74 -15.24
C VAL A 382 12.25 20.36 -14.68
N VAL A 383 13.01 19.96 -13.67
CA VAL A 383 12.70 18.80 -12.83
C VAL A 383 12.33 19.29 -11.44
N PHE A 384 11.21 18.85 -10.89
CA PHE A 384 10.81 19.11 -9.50
C PHE A 384 10.80 17.82 -8.69
N TRP A 385 10.99 17.91 -7.37
CA TRP A 385 10.92 16.75 -6.47
C TRP A 385 10.61 17.16 -5.03
N GLN A 386 10.25 16.19 -4.20
CA GLN A 386 10.04 16.35 -2.76
C GLN A 386 11.34 16.08 -2.01
N SER A 387 11.67 16.93 -1.02
CA SER A 387 12.88 16.80 -0.21
C SER A 387 12.59 16.98 1.27
N ASP A 388 13.17 16.13 2.12
CA ASP A 388 13.10 16.27 3.57
C ASP A 388 14.18 17.22 4.16
N ARG A 389 15.00 17.83 3.30
CA ARG A 389 16.10 18.75 3.66
C ARG A 389 15.69 19.91 4.55
N PHE A 390 14.51 20.47 4.32
CA PHE A 390 13.97 21.61 5.07
C PHE A 390 12.71 21.25 5.87
N SER A 391 12.50 19.94 6.08
CA SER A 391 11.30 19.37 6.69
C SER A 391 11.02 19.89 8.10
N GLN A 392 9.73 19.93 8.43
CA GLN A 392 9.31 19.90 9.83
C GLN A 392 9.48 18.46 10.34
N ARG A 393 10.17 18.30 11.48
CA ARG A 393 10.45 16.98 12.07
C ARG A 393 9.55 16.69 13.28
N ASN A 394 9.22 15.42 13.48
CA ASN A 394 8.47 14.93 14.64
C ASN A 394 9.37 14.80 15.90
N LEU A 395 8.82 14.35 17.02
CA LEU A 395 9.56 14.15 18.28
C LEU A 395 10.70 13.12 18.17
N SER A 396 10.60 12.20 17.22
CA SER A 396 11.63 11.19 16.89
C SER A 396 12.67 11.71 15.88
N SER A 397 12.61 13.00 15.53
CA SER A 397 13.46 13.63 14.49
C SER A 397 13.27 13.10 13.06
N GLU A 398 12.17 12.38 12.79
CA GLU A 398 11.80 11.96 11.45
C GLU A 398 11.07 13.09 10.73
N ALA A 399 11.19 13.17 9.41
CA ALA A 399 10.46 14.14 8.61
C ALA A 399 8.96 13.88 8.69
N ALA A 400 8.19 14.90 9.10
CA ALA A 400 6.74 14.86 9.16
C ALA A 400 6.08 15.57 7.97
N MET A 401 6.84 16.45 7.30
CA MET A 401 6.42 17.25 6.13
C MET A 401 7.64 17.46 5.24
N VAL A 402 7.45 17.71 3.95
CA VAL A 402 8.53 17.86 2.96
C VAL A 402 8.46 19.21 2.26
N ASP A 403 9.47 19.54 1.48
CA ASP A 403 9.49 20.71 0.61
C ASP A 403 9.57 20.32 -0.86
N ILE A 404 9.01 21.15 -1.74
CA ILE A 404 9.20 20.95 -3.17
C ILE A 404 10.43 21.74 -3.60
N MET A 405 11.37 21.03 -4.22
CA MET A 405 12.56 21.54 -4.86
C MET A 405 12.35 21.52 -6.38
N ALA A 406 13.06 22.39 -7.11
CA ALA A 406 13.15 22.30 -8.56
C ALA A 406 14.53 22.69 -9.08
N THR A 407 14.94 22.05 -10.17
CA THR A 407 16.17 22.31 -10.92
C THR A 407 15.82 22.64 -12.35
N TRP A 408 16.35 23.75 -12.85
CA TRP A 408 16.33 24.10 -14.26
C TRP A 408 17.50 23.41 -14.97
N LEU A 409 17.19 22.63 -16.01
CA LEU A 409 18.17 21.82 -16.72
C LEU A 409 19.03 22.64 -17.69
N THR A 410 18.69 23.91 -17.93
CA THR A 410 19.49 24.82 -18.76
C THR A 410 19.84 26.11 -18.01
N ALA A 411 21.01 26.68 -18.29
CA ALA A 411 21.42 27.97 -17.73
C ALA A 411 20.48 29.11 -18.15
N GLU A 412 20.01 29.07 -19.39
CA GLU A 412 19.07 30.05 -19.94
C GLU A 412 17.72 29.99 -19.23
N GLY A 413 17.14 28.79 -19.04
CA GLY A 413 15.87 28.64 -18.34
C GLY A 413 15.92 29.14 -16.89
N TYR A 414 17.05 28.91 -16.21
CA TYR A 414 17.27 29.44 -14.86
C TYR A 414 17.33 30.99 -14.85
N LEU A 415 18.06 31.59 -15.79
CA LEU A 415 18.15 33.05 -15.91
C LEU A 415 16.81 33.69 -16.28
N ALA A 416 16.06 33.09 -17.20
CA ALA A 416 14.72 33.55 -17.59
C ALA A 416 13.79 33.60 -16.37
N ARG A 417 13.83 32.57 -15.52
CA ARG A 417 13.11 32.55 -14.24
C ARG A 417 13.49 33.71 -13.33
N ASP A 418 14.78 33.95 -13.12
CA ASP A 418 15.27 35.02 -12.24
C ASP A 418 14.92 36.43 -12.77
N LEU A 419 14.74 36.56 -14.09
CA LEU A 419 14.26 37.78 -14.75
C LEU A 419 12.74 37.93 -14.72
N GLY A 420 12.00 36.93 -14.24
CA GLY A 420 10.55 36.91 -14.22
C GLY A 420 9.91 36.65 -15.59
N GLU A 421 10.65 36.04 -16.49
CA GLU A 421 10.20 35.66 -17.84
C GLU A 421 9.66 34.22 -17.84
N ALA A 422 8.89 33.87 -18.88
CA ALA A 422 8.41 32.50 -19.03
C ALA A 422 9.61 31.56 -19.23
N THR A 423 9.65 30.46 -18.47
CA THR A 423 10.81 29.56 -18.36
C THR A 423 10.93 28.56 -19.50
N ALA A 424 10.45 28.90 -20.71
CA ALA A 424 10.52 27.99 -21.84
C ALA A 424 11.97 27.84 -22.29
N ALA A 425 12.50 26.62 -22.23
CA ALA A 425 13.77 26.34 -22.90
C ALA A 425 13.60 26.46 -24.41
N GLU A 426 14.69 26.80 -25.13
CA GLU A 426 14.70 26.62 -26.58
C GLU A 426 14.35 25.17 -26.93
N GLU A 427 13.55 24.99 -27.97
CA GLU A 427 13.12 23.67 -28.42
C GLU A 427 14.34 22.80 -28.76
N GLY A 428 14.48 21.67 -28.06
CA GLY A 428 15.62 20.75 -28.24
C GLY A 428 16.90 21.14 -27.48
N ALA A 429 16.84 22.08 -26.54
CA ALA A 429 17.97 22.35 -25.64
C ALA A 429 18.32 21.09 -24.82
N GLU A 430 19.59 20.68 -24.85
CA GLU A 430 20.09 19.55 -24.07
C GLU A 430 20.27 19.96 -22.59
N PRO A 431 20.00 19.05 -21.64
CA PRO A 431 20.32 19.27 -20.24
C PRO A 431 21.81 19.56 -20.04
N ASP A 432 22.09 20.63 -19.31
CA ASP A 432 23.40 20.92 -18.75
C ASP A 432 23.42 20.43 -17.30
N PHE A 433 24.29 19.46 -17.02
CA PHE A 433 24.46 18.92 -15.66
C PHE A 433 25.53 19.68 -14.87
N ASP A 434 26.38 20.47 -15.55
CA ASP A 434 27.37 21.29 -14.88
C ASP A 434 26.69 22.45 -14.16
N GLY A 435 26.92 22.55 -12.85
CA GLY A 435 26.35 23.62 -12.04
C GLY A 435 24.87 23.44 -11.67
N VAL A 436 24.31 22.21 -11.81
CA VAL A 436 22.97 21.86 -11.31
C VAL A 436 22.70 22.40 -9.90
N PRO A 437 23.60 22.26 -8.89
CA PRO A 437 23.35 22.78 -7.55
C PRO A 437 23.09 24.28 -7.47
N TYR A 438 23.60 25.08 -8.43
CA TYR A 438 23.36 26.52 -8.51
C TYR A 438 22.06 26.89 -9.23
N ARG A 439 21.47 25.93 -9.96
CA ARG A 439 20.17 26.05 -10.63
C ARG A 439 19.06 25.33 -9.87
N THR A 440 19.33 24.85 -8.66
CA THR A 440 18.33 24.23 -7.79
C THR A 440 17.78 25.24 -6.80
N SER A 441 16.46 25.31 -6.67
CA SER A 441 15.78 26.19 -5.70
C SER A 441 14.67 25.48 -4.96
N ARG A 442 14.45 25.87 -3.70
CA ARG A 442 13.25 25.51 -2.93
C ARG A 442 12.07 26.33 -3.47
N ILE A 443 11.03 25.62 -3.93
CA ILE A 443 9.82 26.22 -4.49
C ILE A 443 8.82 26.56 -3.40
N THR A 444 8.63 25.65 -2.43
CA THR A 444 7.71 25.91 -1.32
C THR A 444 8.33 26.83 -0.28
N GLY A 445 7.58 27.87 0.12
CA GLY A 445 7.99 28.76 1.21
C GLY A 445 7.82 28.15 2.61
N ARG A 446 7.17 26.99 2.70
CA ARG A 446 6.87 26.25 3.92
C ARG A 446 6.89 24.74 3.65
N PRO A 447 7.22 23.89 4.65
CA PRO A 447 6.98 22.46 4.53
C PRO A 447 5.50 22.16 4.30
N VAL A 448 5.23 21.12 3.50
CA VAL A 448 3.90 20.69 3.06
C VAL A 448 3.77 19.16 3.17
N LEU A 449 2.53 18.67 3.14
CA LEU A 449 2.23 17.27 2.88
C LEU A 449 1.59 17.15 1.50
N PRO A 450 2.41 16.97 0.44
CA PRO A 450 1.90 16.91 -0.92
C PRO A 450 1.10 15.61 -1.13
N ILE A 451 -0.08 15.76 -1.72
CA ILE A 451 -0.86 14.66 -2.31
C ILE A 451 -0.57 14.60 -3.81
N LEU A 452 -0.48 15.76 -4.46
CA LEU A 452 -0.20 15.90 -5.88
C LEU A 452 0.67 17.13 -6.10
N THR A 453 1.69 16.97 -6.93
CA THR A 453 2.54 18.07 -7.40
C THR A 453 2.63 17.96 -8.91
N ARG A 454 2.24 19.00 -9.65
CA ARG A 454 2.28 18.97 -11.12
C ARG A 454 2.57 20.35 -11.71
N MET A 455 3.44 20.41 -12.70
CA MET A 455 3.67 21.61 -13.49
C MET A 455 2.43 21.96 -14.32
N THR A 456 2.17 23.26 -14.47
CA THR A 456 1.19 23.78 -15.41
C THR A 456 1.65 23.57 -16.85
N ALA A 457 0.71 23.45 -17.79
CA ALA A 457 0.99 23.18 -19.19
C ALA A 457 1.86 24.25 -19.89
N ASP A 458 1.87 25.48 -19.35
CA ASP A 458 2.69 26.60 -19.85
C ASP A 458 4.01 26.77 -19.08
N ASN A 459 4.34 25.82 -18.19
CA ASN A 459 5.54 25.81 -17.34
C ASN A 459 5.68 27.03 -16.40
N SER A 460 4.63 27.85 -16.25
CA SER A 460 4.71 29.10 -15.49
C SER A 460 4.46 28.91 -13.99
N GLY A 461 3.81 27.81 -13.61
CA GLY A 461 3.45 27.50 -12.24
C GLY A 461 3.42 26.02 -11.89
N LEU A 462 3.40 25.75 -10.59
CA LEU A 462 3.29 24.43 -9.99
C LEU A 462 1.96 24.31 -9.23
N LEU A 463 1.08 23.42 -9.69
CA LEU A 463 -0.11 23.02 -8.95
C LEU A 463 0.31 22.09 -7.82
N LEU A 464 0.01 22.50 -6.59
CA LEU A 464 0.32 21.77 -5.38
C LEU A 464 -0.97 21.48 -4.62
N VAL A 465 -1.30 20.21 -4.44
CA VAL A 465 -2.41 19.75 -3.61
C VAL A 465 -1.85 19.19 -2.32
N THR A 466 -2.30 19.67 -1.17
CA THR A 466 -1.75 19.31 0.15
C THR A 466 -2.82 18.84 1.12
N LEU A 467 -2.43 17.95 2.05
CA LEU A 467 -3.22 17.60 3.22
C LEU A 467 -2.86 18.51 4.40
N GLN A 468 -3.84 19.21 4.94
CA GLN A 468 -3.70 19.96 6.19
C GLN A 468 -4.04 19.04 7.38
N ILE A 469 -3.03 18.55 8.09
CA ILE A 469 -3.19 17.56 9.18
C ILE A 469 -4.12 18.07 10.29
N THR A 470 -3.99 19.35 10.66
CA THR A 470 -4.73 19.94 11.78
C THR A 470 -6.23 20.10 11.51
N SER A 471 -6.61 20.39 10.27
CA SER A 471 -8.01 20.54 9.85
C SER A 471 -8.57 19.29 9.19
N GLY A 472 -7.72 18.36 8.73
CA GLY A 472 -8.09 17.23 7.89
C GLY A 472 -8.60 17.65 6.50
N THR A 473 -8.26 18.86 6.04
CA THR A 473 -8.71 19.39 4.75
C THR A 473 -7.67 19.20 3.66
N ILE A 474 -8.14 19.05 2.42
CA ILE A 474 -7.28 19.08 1.24
C ILE A 474 -7.35 20.48 0.64
N GLU A 475 -6.20 21.07 0.38
CA GLU A 475 -6.05 22.40 -0.22
C GLU A 475 -5.28 22.30 -1.52
N ALA A 476 -5.63 23.11 -2.51
CA ALA A 476 -4.88 23.23 -3.75
C ALA A 476 -4.43 24.67 -3.96
N GLU A 477 -3.13 24.83 -4.19
CA GLU A 477 -2.47 26.11 -4.38
C GLU A 477 -1.76 26.08 -5.74
N LEU A 478 -1.72 27.22 -6.43
CA LEU A 478 -0.87 27.38 -7.61
C LEU A 478 0.32 28.26 -7.23
N ILE A 479 1.54 27.73 -7.34
CA ILE A 479 2.78 28.47 -7.07
C ILE A 479 3.32 28.98 -8.39
N ASP A 480 3.46 30.30 -8.52
CA ASP A 480 4.09 30.95 -9.67
C ASP A 480 5.61 30.76 -9.60
N LEU A 481 6.24 30.10 -10.58
CA LEU A 481 7.64 29.69 -10.51
C LEU A 481 8.63 30.86 -10.65
N ALA A 482 8.21 31.92 -11.35
CA ALA A 482 8.98 33.15 -11.49
C ALA A 482 9.04 33.93 -10.17
N THR A 483 7.91 34.06 -9.48
CA THR A 483 7.81 34.92 -8.29
C THR A 483 7.85 34.16 -6.95
N GLY A 484 7.66 32.84 -6.96
CA GLY A 484 7.46 32.02 -5.76
C GLY A 484 6.17 32.31 -5.02
N ARG A 485 5.24 33.08 -5.60
CA ARG A 485 4.00 33.49 -4.93
C ARG A 485 2.91 32.44 -5.08
N TYR A 486 2.23 32.19 -3.98
CA TYR A 486 1.02 31.37 -3.92
C TYR A 486 -0.17 32.16 -4.46
N ARG A 487 -0.94 31.54 -5.37
CA ARG A 487 -2.25 32.01 -5.81
C ARG A 487 -3.30 31.00 -5.34
N ASP A 488 -4.23 31.46 -4.50
CA ASP A 488 -5.36 30.63 -4.10
C ASP A 488 -6.26 30.35 -5.31
N ARG A 489 -6.40 29.07 -5.64
CA ARG A 489 -7.59 28.58 -6.34
C ARG A 489 -8.39 27.82 -5.32
N SER A 490 -9.49 28.40 -4.84
CA SER A 490 -10.48 27.63 -4.09
C SER A 490 -11.01 26.52 -5.01
N LEU A 491 -10.53 25.29 -4.84
CA LEU A 491 -11.24 24.14 -5.36
C LEU A 491 -12.57 24.04 -4.60
N PRO A 492 -13.69 23.78 -5.28
CA PRO A 492 -14.94 23.53 -4.57
C PRO A 492 -14.73 22.36 -3.62
N SER A 493 -15.07 22.54 -2.34
CA SER A 493 -15.07 21.42 -1.38
C SER A 493 -15.85 20.26 -1.98
N PRO A 494 -15.39 19.01 -1.86
CA PRO A 494 -16.22 17.87 -2.19
C PRO A 494 -17.47 17.98 -1.31
N SER A 495 -18.59 18.39 -1.91
CA SER A 495 -19.85 18.41 -1.22
C SER A 495 -20.05 16.99 -0.71
N ARG A 496 -20.17 16.81 0.61
CA ARG A 496 -20.63 15.54 1.19
C ARG A 496 -21.82 15.11 0.36
N ALA A 497 -21.65 14.08 -0.47
CA ALA A 497 -22.75 13.46 -1.17
C ALA A 497 -23.68 12.96 -0.08
N SER A 498 -24.72 13.75 0.22
CA SER A 498 -25.73 13.31 1.16
C SER A 498 -26.36 12.09 0.52
N SER A 499 -26.20 10.93 1.15
CA SER A 499 -26.93 9.73 0.83
C SER A 499 -28.41 9.96 1.11
N ARG A 500 -29.08 10.68 0.22
CA ARG A 500 -30.54 10.66 0.13
C ARG A 500 -30.93 9.33 -0.48
N SER A 501 -30.99 8.32 0.38
CA SER A 501 -31.81 7.14 0.17
C SER A 501 -33.22 7.60 -0.23
N SER A 502 -33.53 7.49 -1.52
CA SER A 502 -34.90 7.60 -2.00
C SER A 502 -35.64 6.34 -1.55
N ARG A 503 -36.20 6.36 -0.33
CA ARG A 503 -37.26 5.43 0.05
C ARG A 503 -38.46 5.70 -0.85
N THR A 504 -38.59 4.92 -1.92
CA THR A 504 -39.82 4.77 -2.69
C THR A 504 -40.90 4.26 -1.75
N ARG A 505 -41.83 5.15 -1.41
CA ARG A 505 -42.97 4.87 -0.55
C ARG A 505 -44.08 4.30 -1.42
N THR A 506 -44.29 2.99 -1.38
CA THR A 506 -45.40 2.31 -2.06
C THR A 506 -46.73 2.85 -1.52
N PRO A 507 -47.69 3.27 -2.37
CA PRO A 507 -48.99 3.70 -1.88
C PRO A 507 -49.83 2.48 -1.49
N ARG A 508 -50.27 2.44 -0.23
CA ARG A 508 -51.38 1.58 0.20
C ARG A 508 -52.62 1.97 -0.61
N ARG A 509 -53.11 1.06 -1.47
CA ARG A 509 -54.48 1.13 -1.98
C ARG A 509 -55.44 0.79 -0.85
N SER A 510 -56.42 1.65 -0.66
CA SER A 510 -57.64 1.39 0.10
C SER A 510 -58.72 0.96 -0.90
N SER A 511 -59.21 -0.26 -0.73
CA SER A 511 -60.57 -0.74 -1.00
C SER A 511 -60.58 -2.24 -0.74
#